data_AF-A0A7J2IQ02-F1
#
_entry.id   AF-A0A7J2IQ02-F1
#
_cell.length_a   1.000
_cell.length_b   1.000
_cell.length_c   1.000
_cell.angle_alpha   90.00
_cell.angle_beta   90.00
_cell.angle_gamma   90.00
#
_symmetry.space_group_name_H-M   'P 1'
#
loop_
_entity.id
_entity.type
_entity.pdbx_description
1 polymer ?
#
loop_
_entity_poly.entity_id
_entity_poly.type
_entity_poly.pdbx_seq_one_letter_code
_entity_poly.pdbx_strand_id
1 'polypeptide(L)'
;MSTSVKISSESKKRLEQLQAMLTLKLGRKIPQHEILDALIKLGTSNIDDLIKYFSKLKFPLSSSEIRKVLSLPSDWGVRTSEKEIDKVVYDVEAQI
;
A
#
# COMPACT_ATOMS: atom_id res chain seq x y z
N MET A 1 -7.69 25.74 -0.72
CA MET A 1 -7.39 26.02 0.71
C MET A 1 -6.07 25.39 1.06
N SER A 2 -5.16 26.08 1.74
CA SER A 2 -3.87 25.54 2.14
C SER A 2 -3.96 24.85 3.50
N THR A 3 -3.69 23.55 3.55
CA THR A 3 -3.64 22.78 4.80
C THR A 3 -2.17 22.58 5.19
N SER A 4 -1.81 22.85 6.45
CA SER A 4 -0.44 22.66 6.93
C SER A 4 -0.22 21.22 7.38
N VAL A 5 0.72 20.51 6.75
CA VAL A 5 1.10 19.14 7.12
C VAL A 5 2.46 19.15 7.80
N LYS A 6 2.58 18.49 8.95
CA LYS A 6 3.86 18.32 9.64
C LYS A 6 4.67 17.22 8.95
N ILE A 7 5.89 17.56 8.54
CA ILE A 7 6.85 16.63 7.95
C ILE A 7 8.18 16.68 8.70
N SER A 8 8.91 15.56 8.72
CA SER A 8 10.26 15.54 9.30
C SER A 8 11.25 16.34 8.44
N SER A 9 12.33 16.83 9.05
CA SER A 9 13.40 17.55 8.34
C SER A 9 14.03 16.70 7.24
N GLU A 10 14.16 15.39 7.47
CA GLU A 10 14.66 14.44 6.47
C GLU A 10 13.70 14.31 5.28
N SER A 11 12.39 14.18 5.53
CA SER A 11 11.40 14.11 4.46
C SER A 11 11.37 15.39 3.64
N LYS A 12 11.53 16.55 4.29
CA LYS A 12 11.65 17.84 3.61
C LYS A 12 12.86 17.88 2.66
N LYS A 13 14.03 17.42 3.10
CA LYS A 13 15.23 17.33 2.24
C LYS A 13 15.00 16.42 1.03
N ARG A 14 14.33 15.28 1.22
CA ARG A 14 13.99 14.38 0.11
C ARG A 14 13.03 15.03 -0.88
N LEU A 15 12.06 15.79 -0.41
CA LEU A 15 11.13 16.54 -1.26
C LEU A 15 11.85 17.64 -2.06
N GLU A 16 12.82 18.34 -1.44
CA GLU A 16 13.67 19.33 -2.13
C GLU A 16 14.53 18.68 -3.23
N GLN A 17 15.12 17.51 -2.95
CA GLN A 17 15.87 16.74 -3.94
C GLN A 17 14.98 16.31 -5.12
N LEU A 18 13.78 15.81 -4.82
CA LEU A 18 12.81 15.43 -5.84
C LEU A 18 12.41 16.63 -6.71
N GLN A 19 12.18 17.79 -6.10
CA GLN A 19 11.89 19.04 -6.82
C GLN A 19 13.04 19.43 -7.76
N ALA A 20 14.30 19.31 -7.31
CA ALA A 20 15.46 19.59 -8.14
C ALA A 20 15.54 18.62 -9.33
N MET A 21 15.36 17.32 -9.11
CA MET A 21 15.34 16.31 -10.17
C MET A 21 14.25 16.57 -11.22
N LEU A 22 13.04 16.91 -10.76
CA LEU A 22 11.93 17.27 -11.65
C LEU A 22 12.23 18.55 -12.43
N THR A 23 12.83 19.55 -11.78
CA THR A 23 13.23 20.80 -12.43
C THR A 23 14.25 20.56 -13.54
N LEU A 24 15.26 19.71 -13.28
CA LEU A 24 16.27 19.35 -14.28
C LEU A 24 15.67 18.60 -15.48
N LYS A 25 14.71 17.69 -15.25
CA LYS A 25 14.08 16.92 -16.32
C LYS A 25 13.06 17.72 -17.14
N LEU A 26 12.31 18.61 -16.50
CA LEU A 26 11.19 19.34 -17.12
C LEU A 26 11.54 20.77 -17.53
N GLY A 27 12.71 21.29 -17.12
CA GLY A 27 13.15 22.65 -17.42
C GLY A 27 12.37 23.75 -16.70
N ARG A 28 11.47 23.40 -15.79
CA ARG A 28 10.67 24.36 -14.99
C ARG A 28 10.57 23.94 -13.54
N LYS A 29 10.58 24.92 -12.64
CA LYS A 29 10.44 24.69 -11.20
C LYS A 29 8.97 24.48 -10.84
N ILE A 30 8.65 23.28 -10.35
CA ILE A 30 7.31 22.95 -9.82
C ILE A 30 7.29 23.24 -8.32
N PRO A 31 6.26 23.89 -7.76
CA PRO A 31 6.20 24.15 -6.33
C PRO A 31 6.02 22.86 -5.51
N GLN A 32 6.53 22.85 -4.28
CA GLN A 32 6.55 21.64 -3.45
C GLN A 32 5.16 21.10 -3.09
N HIS A 33 4.17 21.98 -2.93
CA HIS A 33 2.80 21.54 -2.63
C HIS A 33 2.18 20.77 -3.80
N GLU A 34 2.41 21.17 -5.05
CA GLU A 34 1.96 20.42 -6.24
C GLU A 34 2.64 19.06 -6.34
N ILE A 35 3.93 18.99 -6.01
CA ILE A 35 4.66 17.72 -5.98
C ILE A 35 4.06 16.80 -4.90
N LEU A 36 3.75 17.34 -3.72
CA LEU A 36 3.13 16.58 -2.66
C LEU A 36 1.73 16.08 -3.04
N ASP A 37 0.90 16.92 -3.66
CA ASP A 37 -0.42 16.52 -4.15
C ASP A 37 -0.33 15.42 -5.21
N ALA A 38 0.65 15.50 -6.11
CA ALA A 38 0.90 14.45 -7.10
C ALA A 38 1.34 13.14 -6.44
N LEU A 39 2.24 13.20 -5.46
CA LEU A 39 2.68 12.02 -4.71
C LEU A 39 1.54 11.38 -3.93
N ILE A 40 0.65 12.17 -3.33
CA ILE A 40 -0.53 11.65 -2.65
C ILE A 40 -1.42 10.90 -3.65
N LYS A 41 -1.72 11.48 -4.82
CA LYS A 41 -2.52 10.81 -5.86
C LYS A 41 -1.90 9.50 -6.34
N LEU A 42 -0.59 9.50 -6.57
CA LEU A 42 0.16 8.29 -6.97
C LEU A 42 0.13 7.24 -5.84
N GLY A 43 0.32 7.66 -4.60
CA GLY A 43 0.25 6.78 -3.42
C GLY A 43 -1.13 6.18 -3.22
N THR A 44 -2.21 6.96 -3.40
CA THR A 44 -3.58 6.46 -3.29
C THR A 44 -3.89 5.37 -4.32
N SER A 45 -3.24 5.42 -5.49
CA SER A 45 -3.36 4.37 -6.52
C SER A 45 -2.63 3.07 -6.14
N ASN A 46 -1.69 3.15 -5.19
CA ASN A 46 -0.87 2.04 -4.69
C ASN A 46 -1.13 1.82 -3.19
N ILE A 47 -2.40 1.67 -2.81
CA ILE A 47 -2.81 1.56 -1.40
C ILE A 47 -2.15 0.38 -0.69
N ASP A 48 -1.93 -0.74 -1.38
CA ASP A 48 -1.33 -1.94 -0.83
C ASP A 48 0.13 -1.72 -0.40
N ASP A 49 0.90 -0.96 -1.18
CA ASP A 49 2.27 -0.61 -0.85
C ASP A 49 2.34 0.32 0.37
N LEU A 50 1.39 1.24 0.50
CA LEU A 50 1.23 2.10 1.68
C LEU A 50 0.88 1.27 2.92
N ILE A 51 -0.10 0.35 2.81
CA ILE A 51 -0.46 -0.57 3.88
C ILE A 51 0.76 -1.40 4.29
N LYS A 52 1.53 -1.93 3.32
CA LYS A 52 2.77 -2.66 3.60
C LYS A 52 3.80 -1.80 4.32
N TYR A 53 4.00 -0.56 3.90
CA TYR A 53 4.93 0.37 4.54
C TYR A 53 4.55 0.67 6.00
N PHE A 54 3.26 0.90 6.28
CA PHE A 54 2.78 1.24 7.62
C PHE A 54 2.52 0.04 8.53
N SER A 55 2.20 -1.13 7.98
CA SER A 55 1.87 -2.34 8.75
C SER A 55 3.04 -2.88 9.57
N LYS A 56 4.28 -2.42 9.31
CA LYS A 56 5.52 -2.97 9.88
C LYS A 56 5.68 -4.49 9.66
N LEU A 57 4.82 -5.09 8.84
CA LEU A 57 4.88 -6.50 8.50
C LEU A 57 6.08 -6.68 7.57
N LYS A 58 7.09 -7.37 8.08
CA LYS A 58 8.21 -7.81 7.27
C LYS A 58 7.73 -8.98 6.44
N PHE A 59 7.57 -8.75 5.15
CA PHE A 59 7.49 -9.84 4.18
C PHE A 59 8.90 -10.24 3.75
N PRO A 60 9.20 -11.54 3.60
CA PRO A 60 8.33 -12.67 3.93
C PRO A 60 8.15 -12.86 5.44
N LEU A 61 6.98 -13.38 5.84
CA LEU A 61 6.73 -13.81 7.22
C LEU A 61 7.79 -14.83 7.64
N SER A 62 8.23 -14.77 8.89
CA SER A 62 9.12 -15.80 9.43
C SER A 62 8.42 -17.16 9.46
N SER A 63 9.18 -18.24 9.41
CA SER A 63 8.63 -19.61 9.51
C SER A 63 7.84 -19.84 10.79
N SER A 64 8.13 -19.10 11.87
CA SER A 64 7.37 -19.11 13.13
C SER A 64 6.00 -18.45 12.99
N GLU A 65 5.94 -17.29 12.31
CA GLU A 65 4.68 -16.58 12.04
C GLU A 65 3.78 -17.38 11.09
N ILE A 66 4.38 -18.01 10.07
CA ILE A 66 3.65 -18.91 9.16
C ILE A 66 3.03 -20.07 9.93
N ARG A 67 3.78 -20.72 10.83
CA ARG A 67 3.23 -21.81 11.68
C ARG A 67 2.09 -21.32 12.57
N LYS A 68 2.21 -20.14 13.16
CA LYS A 68 1.12 -19.55 13.97
C LYS A 68 -0.13 -19.34 13.12
N VAL A 69 0.00 -18.74 11.94
CA VAL A 69 -1.13 -18.53 11.03
C VAL A 69 -1.75 -19.87 10.61
N LEU A 70 -0.94 -20.86 10.24
CA LEU A 70 -1.41 -22.20 9.87
C LEU A 70 -2.03 -22.98 11.03
N SER A 71 -1.78 -22.59 12.29
CA SER A 71 -2.43 -23.18 13.47
C SER A 71 -3.78 -22.56 13.84
N LEU A 72 -4.16 -21.43 13.21
CA LEU A 72 -5.44 -20.77 13.50
C LEU A 72 -6.66 -21.52 12.92
N PRO A 73 -6.62 -22.04 11.67
CA PRO A 73 -7.74 -22.81 11.15
C PRO A 73 -7.96 -24.08 11.96
N SER A 74 -9.20 -24.31 12.35
CA SER A 74 -9.64 -25.57 12.94
C SER A 74 -10.40 -26.36 11.88
N ASP A 75 -10.10 -27.65 11.76
CA ASP A 75 -10.83 -28.52 10.84
C ASP A 75 -12.27 -28.69 11.33
N TRP A 76 -13.23 -28.18 10.57
CA TRP A 76 -14.66 -28.30 10.86
C TRP A 76 -15.29 -29.54 10.20
N GLY A 77 -14.49 -30.41 9.58
CA GLY A 77 -14.94 -31.63 8.90
C GLY A 77 -15.65 -31.36 7.57
N VAL A 78 -15.70 -30.11 7.13
CA VAL A 78 -16.31 -29.70 5.86
C VAL A 78 -15.20 -29.39 4.87
N ARG A 79 -15.20 -30.07 3.73
CA ARG A 79 -14.30 -29.74 2.62
C ARG A 79 -14.94 -28.65 1.78
N THR A 80 -14.37 -27.45 1.83
CA THR A 80 -14.73 -26.35 0.95
C THR A 80 -13.84 -26.33 -0.27
N SER A 81 -14.43 -26.13 -1.45
CA SER A 81 -13.71 -25.82 -2.69
C SER A 81 -13.60 -24.30 -2.90
N GLU A 82 -12.62 -23.87 -3.69
CA GLU A 82 -12.44 -22.46 -4.07
C GLU A 82 -13.73 -21.85 -4.64
N LYS A 83 -14.42 -22.59 -5.53
CA LYS A 83 -15.69 -22.18 -6.13
C LYS A 83 -16.79 -21.88 -5.10
N GLU A 84 -16.85 -22.64 -4.00
CA GLU A 84 -17.84 -22.44 -2.95
C GLU A 84 -17.49 -21.24 -2.07
N ILE A 85 -16.19 -21.01 -1.83
CA ILE A 85 -15.70 -19.86 -1.06
C ILE A 85 -15.96 -18.56 -1.83
N ASP A 86 -15.61 -18.53 -3.11
CA ASP A 86 -15.75 -17.31 -3.93
C ASP A 86 -17.20 -16.88 -4.08
N LYS A 87 -18.13 -17.84 -4.18
CA LYS A 87 -19.57 -17.58 -4.18
C LYS A 87 -20.04 -16.84 -2.92
N VAL A 88 -19.49 -17.18 -1.76
CA VAL A 88 -19.89 -16.57 -0.47
C VAL A 88 -19.14 -15.27 -0.19
N VAL A 89 -17.85 -15.21 -0.51
CA VAL A 89 -16.98 -14.08 -0.16
C VAL A 89 -17.08 -12.93 -1.16
N TYR A 90 -17.18 -13.25 -2.45
CA TYR A 90 -17.12 -12.25 -3.52
C TYR A 90 -18.44 -12.09 -4.28
N ASP A 91 -19.48 -12.84 -3.92
CA ASP A 91 -20.79 -12.86 -4.60
C ASP A 91 -20.68 -13.09 -6.12
N VAL A 92 -19.62 -13.79 -6.53
CA VAL A 92 -19.39 -14.15 -7.92
C VAL A 92 -20.13 -15.45 -8.16
N GLU A 93 -21.28 -15.38 -8.84
CA GLU A 93 -21.89 -16.57 -9.42
C GLU A 93 -20.86 -17.17 -10.38
N ALA A 94 -20.37 -18.36 -10.05
CA ALA A 94 -19.43 -19.09 -10.88
C ALA A 94 -20.03 -19.23 -12.29
N GLN A 95 -19.56 -18.39 -13.22
CA GLN A 95 -19.86 -18.55 -14.62
C GLN A 95 -19.28 -19.90 -15.04
N ILE A 96 -20.19 -20.73 -15.56
CA ILE A 96 -20.07 -22.14 -15.91
C ILE A 96 -18.89 -22.38 -16.87
#